data_AF-A0A1F5BXW5-F1
#
_entry.id   AF-A0A1F5BXW5-F1
#
_cell.length_a   1.000
_cell.length_b   1.000
_cell.length_c   1.000
_cell.angle_alpha   90.00
_cell.angle_beta   90.00
_cell.angle_gamma   90.00
#
_symmetry.space_group_name_H-M   'P 1'
#
loop_
_entity.id
_entity.type
_entity.pdbx_description
1 polymer ?
#
loop_
_entity_poly.entity_id
_entity_poly.type
_entity_poly.pdbx_seq_one_letter_code
_entity_poly.pdbx_strand_id
1 'polypeptide(L)'
;MIKFIVANWKLHPVTAQEAETLFKSVLGGVKGVKNVDVAVCPPAIFLPLLNQIKVKKIVLGAQNLFWEEKGAYTGEISGPMLRQFGCRYAIVGHSERKQYFYETDETINLKLKAAFKAGLKAVLCAGESDRGASEKEVAQILETQIQNALAGIPKGRLADLTIAYEPVWAIGTGLTVTPDDALKAKLFIKKVLMNLYDRPSAERVRILYGGSVNSKNISDFVQILDGALVGGASVDATEFVKIVKIASLA
;
A
#
# COMPACT_ATOMS: atom_id res chain seq x y z
N MET A 1 8.23 15.54 -0.83
CA MET A 1 7.66 14.68 0.23
C MET A 1 8.59 13.48 0.40
N ILE A 2 8.85 13.01 1.62
CA ILE A 2 9.66 11.78 1.83
C ILE A 2 8.99 10.62 1.10
N LYS A 3 9.78 9.86 0.33
CA LYS A 3 9.27 8.72 -0.45
C LYS A 3 8.82 7.60 0.49
N PHE A 4 7.79 6.84 0.10
CA PHE A 4 7.28 5.73 0.88
C PHE A 4 7.27 4.42 0.10
N ILE A 5 8.02 3.44 0.55
CA ILE A 5 8.13 2.13 -0.10
C ILE A 5 7.48 1.08 0.79
N VAL A 6 6.44 0.43 0.27
CA VAL A 6 5.69 -0.61 0.96
C VAL A 6 6.00 -1.96 0.31
N ALA A 7 6.55 -2.91 1.07
CA ALA A 7 6.68 -4.30 0.64
C ALA A 7 5.39 -5.06 0.95
N ASN A 8 4.62 -5.40 -0.09
CA ASN A 8 3.53 -6.36 0.02
C ASN A 8 4.07 -7.75 -0.31
N TRP A 9 4.39 -8.54 0.71
CA TRP A 9 4.91 -9.90 0.49
C TRP A 9 3.86 -10.87 -0.06
N LYS A 10 2.58 -10.49 -0.04
CA LYS A 10 1.46 -11.37 -0.41
C LYS A 10 1.55 -12.70 0.35
N LEU A 11 1.27 -13.82 -0.31
CA LEU A 11 1.34 -15.15 0.27
C LEU A 11 2.80 -15.71 0.29
N HIS A 12 3.76 -14.89 0.71
CA HIS A 12 5.17 -15.27 0.86
C HIS A 12 5.78 -14.66 2.13
N PRO A 13 6.89 -15.24 2.62
CA PRO A 13 7.41 -16.57 2.29
C PRO A 13 6.55 -17.67 2.94
N VAL A 14 6.95 -18.95 2.82
CA VAL A 14 6.15 -20.08 3.34
C VAL A 14 6.49 -20.36 4.81
N THR A 15 7.76 -20.21 5.19
CA THR A 15 8.23 -20.57 6.53
C THR A 15 8.58 -19.37 7.39
N ALA A 16 8.49 -19.54 8.71
CA ALA A 16 8.92 -18.54 9.69
C ALA A 16 10.41 -18.17 9.53
N GLN A 17 11.26 -19.16 9.25
CA GLN A 17 12.70 -18.96 9.07
C GLN A 17 12.99 -18.09 7.83
N GLU A 18 12.30 -18.34 6.71
CA GLU A 18 12.43 -17.51 5.51
C GLU A 18 11.93 -16.08 5.78
N ALA A 19 10.80 -15.92 6.48
CA ALA A 19 10.25 -14.61 6.82
C ALA A 19 11.23 -13.80 7.67
N GLU A 20 11.80 -14.41 8.70
CA GLU A 20 12.81 -13.78 9.55
C GLU A 20 14.09 -13.44 8.76
N THR A 21 14.55 -14.36 7.92
CA THR A 21 15.77 -14.16 7.10
C THR A 21 15.59 -13.01 6.11
N LEU A 22 14.47 -12.97 5.40
CA LEU A 22 14.10 -11.89 4.48
C LEU A 22 14.03 -10.55 5.23
N PHE A 23 13.33 -10.51 6.36
CA PHE A 23 13.18 -9.29 7.15
C PHE A 23 14.52 -8.76 7.67
N LYS A 24 15.37 -9.61 8.23
CA LYS A 24 16.71 -9.24 8.73
C LYS A 24 17.61 -8.75 7.60
N SER A 25 17.53 -9.39 6.43
CA SER A 25 18.31 -9.00 5.26
C SER A 25 17.92 -7.61 4.76
N VAL A 26 16.61 -7.33 4.67
CA VAL A 26 16.12 -5.99 4.33
C VAL A 26 16.53 -4.97 5.39
N LEU A 27 16.36 -5.28 6.68
CA LEU A 27 16.74 -4.41 7.79
C LEU A 27 18.23 -4.02 7.75
N GLY A 28 19.10 -4.99 7.50
CA GLY A 28 20.53 -4.78 7.33
C GLY A 28 20.85 -3.95 6.09
N GLY A 29 20.25 -4.29 4.94
CA GLY A 29 20.50 -3.64 3.66
C GLY A 29 20.02 -2.18 3.57
N VAL A 30 18.97 -1.82 4.31
CA VAL A 30 18.48 -0.44 4.41
C VAL A 30 19.09 0.34 5.57
N LYS A 31 20.02 -0.22 6.35
CA LYS A 31 20.72 0.51 7.41
C LYS A 31 21.41 1.75 6.83
N GLY A 32 21.30 2.90 7.50
CA GLY A 32 21.90 4.17 7.05
C GLY A 32 21.16 4.94 5.94
N VAL A 33 20.31 4.30 5.13
CA VAL A 33 19.50 4.97 4.08
C VAL A 33 18.58 6.08 4.65
N LYS A 34 18.63 7.31 4.16
CA LYS A 34 17.76 8.40 4.67
C LYS A 34 16.67 8.74 3.65
N ASN A 35 15.78 9.67 3.96
CA ASN A 35 14.82 10.26 3.01
C ASN A 35 13.83 9.28 2.35
N VAL A 36 13.62 8.10 2.96
CA VAL A 36 12.62 7.12 2.54
C VAL A 36 12.02 6.43 3.75
N ASP A 37 10.69 6.39 3.80
CA ASP A 37 9.92 5.57 4.73
C ASP A 37 9.78 4.16 4.13
N VAL A 38 9.91 3.13 4.97
CA VAL A 38 9.76 1.74 4.55
C VAL A 38 8.74 1.03 5.43
N ALA A 39 7.74 0.40 4.81
CA ALA A 39 6.83 -0.52 5.47
C ALA A 39 6.97 -1.94 4.90
N VAL A 40 6.86 -2.95 5.75
CA VAL A 40 6.82 -4.36 5.36
C VAL A 40 5.51 -4.97 5.82
N CYS A 41 4.76 -5.53 4.88
CA CYS A 41 3.46 -6.17 5.08
C CYS A 41 3.60 -7.69 4.84
N PRO A 42 3.97 -8.48 5.85
CA PRO A 42 4.05 -9.94 5.75
C PRO A 42 2.65 -10.58 5.85
N PRO A 43 2.52 -11.89 5.53
CA PRO A 43 1.41 -12.69 6.03
C PRO A 43 1.25 -12.52 7.53
N ALA A 44 0.00 -12.39 7.99
CA ALA A 44 -0.29 -12.03 9.37
C ALA A 44 0.26 -13.04 10.40
N ILE A 45 0.41 -14.30 9.98
CA ILE A 45 1.01 -15.38 10.79
C ILE A 45 2.47 -15.10 11.21
N PHE A 46 3.18 -14.23 10.48
CA PHE A 46 4.57 -13.87 10.80
C PHE A 46 4.70 -12.56 11.58
N LEU A 47 3.61 -11.80 11.77
CA LEU A 47 3.65 -10.54 12.51
C LEU A 47 4.19 -10.69 13.95
N PRO A 48 3.79 -11.71 14.74
CA PRO A 48 4.31 -11.88 16.09
C PRO A 48 5.83 -12.09 16.11
N LEU A 49 6.35 -12.89 15.16
CA LEU A 49 7.78 -13.16 15.00
C LEU A 49 8.54 -11.88 14.64
N LEU A 50 8.10 -11.16 13.60
CA LEU A 50 8.80 -9.99 13.12
C LEU A 50 8.73 -8.82 14.12
N ASN A 51 7.67 -8.72 14.92
CA ASN A 51 7.54 -7.70 15.95
C ASN A 51 8.56 -7.84 17.09
N GLN A 52 9.11 -9.05 17.31
CA GLN A 52 10.19 -9.25 18.31
C GLN A 52 11.51 -8.61 17.87
N ILE A 53 11.70 -8.40 16.57
CA ILE A 53 12.91 -7.81 16.00
C ILE A 53 12.77 -6.29 16.15
N LYS A 54 13.49 -5.70 17.11
CA LYS A 54 13.43 -4.26 17.39
C LYS A 54 13.83 -3.44 16.15
N VAL A 55 12.84 -2.91 15.43
CA VAL A 55 13.03 -2.07 14.25
C VAL A 55 12.79 -0.60 14.60
N LYS A 56 13.77 0.24 14.28
CA LYS A 56 13.61 1.72 14.36
C LYS A 56 13.24 2.36 13.03
N LYS A 57 13.43 1.63 11.92
CA LYS A 57 13.44 2.20 10.57
C LYS A 57 12.41 1.61 9.62
N ILE A 58 12.17 0.31 9.75
CA ILE A 58 11.12 -0.38 9.01
C ILE A 58 9.91 -0.44 9.92
N VAL A 59 8.75 -0.15 9.35
CA VAL A 59 7.47 -0.22 10.06
C VAL A 59 6.73 -1.47 9.61
N LEU A 60 6.11 -2.20 10.55
CA LEU A 60 5.24 -3.32 10.18
C LEU A 60 3.88 -2.82 9.69
N GLY A 61 3.37 -3.47 8.66
CA GLY A 61 2.02 -3.30 8.16
C GLY A 61 1.30 -4.63 8.00
N ALA A 62 -0.01 -4.59 7.82
CA ALA A 62 -0.83 -5.74 7.50
C ALA A 62 -1.24 -5.73 6.03
N GLN A 63 -1.47 -6.91 5.45
CA GLN A 63 -1.97 -7.06 4.07
C GLN A 63 -3.50 -6.90 3.97
N ASN A 64 -4.21 -6.99 5.10
CA ASN A 64 -5.66 -6.86 5.22
C ASN A 64 -6.04 -6.63 6.69
N LEU A 65 -7.27 -6.18 6.93
CA LEU A 65 -7.94 -6.25 8.23
C LEU A 65 -9.45 -6.46 8.04
N PHE A 66 -10.12 -6.90 9.10
CA PHE A 66 -11.57 -6.92 9.20
C PHE A 66 -12.10 -5.63 9.84
N TRP A 67 -13.36 -5.29 9.54
CA TRP A 67 -13.95 -4.03 9.99
C TRP A 67 -14.48 -4.05 11.43
N GLU A 68 -14.77 -5.23 11.98
CA GLU A 68 -15.15 -5.38 13.38
C GLU A 68 -13.93 -5.50 14.30
N GLU A 69 -14.05 -5.00 15.53
CA GLU A 69 -12.98 -5.06 16.52
C GLU A 69 -12.81 -6.47 17.12
N LYS A 70 -13.94 -7.18 17.31
CA LYS A 70 -14.04 -8.53 17.86
C LYS A 70 -15.43 -9.09 17.54
N GLY A 71 -15.57 -10.41 17.50
CA GLY A 71 -16.88 -11.06 17.31
C GLY A 71 -16.75 -12.43 16.67
N ALA A 72 -17.90 -12.98 16.24
CA ALA A 72 -17.97 -14.28 15.59
C ALA A 72 -17.60 -14.19 14.10
N TYR A 73 -16.32 -13.94 13.82
CA TYR A 73 -15.75 -13.80 12.48
C TYR A 73 -14.55 -14.73 12.32
N THR A 74 -14.81 -16.03 12.31
CA THR A 74 -13.76 -17.06 12.29
C THR A 74 -12.80 -16.86 11.11
N GLY A 75 -11.50 -16.74 11.41
CA GLY A 75 -10.43 -16.55 10.42
C GLY A 75 -10.06 -15.08 10.14
N GLU A 76 -10.88 -14.12 10.57
CA GLU A 76 -10.61 -12.70 10.36
C GLU A 76 -9.65 -12.11 11.42
N ILE A 77 -8.98 -11.01 11.05
CA ILE A 77 -8.00 -10.31 11.90
C ILE A 77 -8.42 -8.86 12.06
N SER A 78 -8.64 -8.44 13.30
CA SER A 78 -9.12 -7.08 13.59
C SER A 78 -7.98 -6.06 13.69
N GLY A 79 -8.32 -4.78 13.50
CA GLY A 79 -7.40 -3.66 13.71
C GLY A 79 -6.68 -3.69 15.07
N PRO A 80 -7.38 -3.91 16.21
CA PRO A 80 -6.74 -4.06 17.52
C PRO A 80 -5.69 -5.19 17.59
N MET A 81 -5.96 -6.35 16.97
CA MET A 81 -4.98 -7.46 16.93
C MET A 81 -3.71 -7.05 16.19
N LEU A 82 -3.84 -6.35 15.07
CA LEU A 82 -2.68 -5.86 14.29
C LEU A 82 -1.84 -4.85 15.09
N ARG A 83 -2.49 -3.93 15.81
CA ARG A 83 -1.81 -2.95 16.66
C ARG A 83 -1.02 -3.61 17.79
N GLN A 84 -1.53 -4.69 18.38
CA GLN A 84 -0.84 -5.48 19.39
C GLN A 84 0.52 -6.00 18.89
N PHE A 85 0.61 -6.37 17.61
CA PHE A 85 1.84 -6.82 16.97
C PHE A 85 2.60 -5.71 16.23
N GLY A 86 2.46 -4.47 16.70
CA GLY A 86 3.29 -3.34 16.24
C GLY A 86 2.94 -2.79 14.86
N CYS A 87 1.89 -3.30 14.20
CA CYS A 87 1.48 -2.77 12.90
C CYS A 87 1.11 -1.29 13.00
N ARG A 88 1.54 -0.51 12.03
CA ARG A 88 1.16 0.91 11.87
C ARG A 88 0.41 1.17 10.57
N TYR A 89 0.51 0.28 9.59
CA TYR A 89 -0.17 0.38 8.30
C TYR A 89 -1.05 -0.84 8.06
N ALA A 90 -2.08 -0.70 7.25
CA ALA A 90 -2.81 -1.80 6.65
C ALA A 90 -3.08 -1.49 5.17
N ILE A 91 -2.85 -2.48 4.30
CA ILE A 91 -3.29 -2.45 2.91
C ILE A 91 -4.79 -2.77 2.90
N VAL A 92 -5.57 -1.99 2.14
CA VAL A 92 -7.02 -2.11 2.06
C VAL A 92 -7.46 -2.03 0.60
N GLY A 93 -8.31 -2.96 0.16
CA GLY A 93 -8.87 -2.95 -1.19
C GLY A 93 -7.88 -3.34 -2.29
N HIS A 94 -6.83 -4.12 -1.95
CA HIS A 94 -5.90 -4.65 -2.94
C HIS A 94 -6.66 -5.46 -4.01
N SER A 95 -6.22 -5.38 -5.26
CA SER A 95 -6.91 -5.98 -6.42
C SER A 95 -7.19 -7.48 -6.25
N GLU A 96 -6.22 -8.25 -5.73
CA GLU A 96 -6.37 -9.68 -5.43
C GLU A 96 -7.51 -9.95 -4.42
N ARG A 97 -7.75 -9.01 -3.49
CA ARG A 97 -8.84 -9.13 -2.52
C ARG A 97 -10.21 -8.85 -3.14
N LYS A 98 -10.27 -7.86 -4.04
CA LYS A 98 -11.46 -7.59 -4.86
C LYS A 98 -11.78 -8.79 -5.77
N GLN A 99 -10.77 -9.36 -6.41
CA GLN A 99 -10.92 -10.42 -7.41
C GLN A 99 -11.21 -11.80 -6.79
N TYR A 100 -10.42 -12.24 -5.82
CA TYR A 100 -10.49 -13.61 -5.30
C TYR A 100 -11.35 -13.75 -4.04
N PHE A 101 -11.53 -12.65 -3.31
CA PHE A 101 -12.23 -12.63 -2.02
C PHE A 101 -13.45 -11.71 -2.02
N TYR A 102 -13.86 -11.23 -3.20
CA TYR A 102 -15.09 -10.45 -3.43
C TYR A 102 -15.21 -9.22 -2.52
N GLU A 103 -14.10 -8.56 -2.20
CA GLU A 103 -14.17 -7.27 -1.52
C GLU A 103 -14.83 -6.22 -2.42
N THR A 104 -15.77 -5.49 -1.85
CA THR A 104 -16.54 -4.44 -2.51
C THR A 104 -16.10 -3.08 -2.00
N ASP A 105 -16.49 -2.01 -2.70
CA ASP A 105 -16.21 -0.65 -2.22
C ASP A 105 -16.82 -0.39 -0.82
N GLU A 106 -17.97 -1.00 -0.53
CA GLU A 106 -18.61 -0.92 0.78
C GLU A 106 -17.75 -1.57 1.87
N THR A 107 -17.27 -2.80 1.65
CA THR A 107 -16.41 -3.47 2.65
C THR A 107 -15.06 -2.78 2.79
N ILE A 108 -14.52 -2.22 1.71
CA ILE A 108 -13.32 -1.38 1.72
C ILE A 108 -13.53 -0.12 2.58
N ASN A 109 -14.66 0.57 2.43
CA ASN A 109 -15.01 1.72 3.27
C ASN A 109 -15.06 1.36 4.76
N LEU A 110 -15.72 0.24 5.10
CA LEU A 110 -15.79 -0.26 6.48
C LEU A 110 -14.39 -0.56 7.03
N LYS A 111 -13.51 -1.19 6.23
CA LYS A 111 -12.12 -1.49 6.62
C LYS A 111 -11.28 -0.24 6.82
N LEU A 112 -11.44 0.79 5.98
CA LEU A 112 -10.76 2.07 6.17
C LEU A 112 -11.15 2.71 7.50
N LYS A 113 -12.46 2.76 7.80
CA LYS A 113 -12.97 3.27 9.07
C LYS A 113 -12.41 2.48 10.25
N ALA A 114 -12.34 1.15 10.15
CA ALA A 114 -11.79 0.29 11.19
C ALA A 114 -10.28 0.47 11.39
N ALA A 115 -9.51 0.56 10.31
CA ALA A 115 -8.07 0.81 10.37
C ALA A 115 -7.81 2.12 11.11
N PHE A 116 -8.54 3.15 10.71
CA PHE A 116 -8.51 4.46 11.33
C PHE A 116 -8.91 4.43 12.80
N LYS A 117 -10.00 3.75 13.16
CA LYS A 117 -10.45 3.60 14.55
C LYS A 117 -9.39 2.91 15.42
N ALA A 118 -8.69 1.91 14.89
CA ALA A 118 -7.60 1.22 15.57
C ALA A 118 -6.29 2.02 15.64
N GLY A 119 -6.21 3.21 15.03
CA GLY A 119 -4.98 4.00 14.97
C GLY A 119 -3.93 3.44 13.99
N LEU A 120 -4.37 2.65 13.01
CA LEU A 120 -3.59 2.29 11.84
C LEU A 120 -3.71 3.38 10.78
N LYS A 121 -2.66 3.51 9.97
CA LYS A 121 -2.70 4.22 8.69
C LYS A 121 -3.12 3.25 7.59
N ALA A 122 -3.79 3.75 6.56
CA ALA A 122 -4.29 2.92 5.48
C ALA A 122 -3.53 3.17 4.17
N VAL A 123 -3.22 2.09 3.46
CA VAL A 123 -2.79 2.10 2.06
C VAL A 123 -3.99 1.59 1.24
N LEU A 124 -4.79 2.50 0.70
CA LEU A 124 -5.95 2.20 -0.12
C LEU A 124 -5.49 1.90 -1.56
N CYS A 125 -5.82 0.73 -2.06
CA CYS A 125 -5.51 0.34 -3.44
C CYS A 125 -6.68 0.67 -4.39
N ALA A 126 -6.38 1.35 -5.49
CA ALA A 126 -7.34 1.71 -6.53
C ALA A 126 -6.71 1.61 -7.92
N GLY A 127 -7.50 1.21 -8.91
CA GLY A 127 -7.04 1.02 -10.28
C GLY A 127 -8.02 0.23 -11.13
N GLU A 128 -7.83 0.33 -12.44
CA GLU A 128 -8.60 -0.31 -13.49
C GLU A 128 -8.11 -1.72 -13.82
N SER A 129 -9.04 -2.57 -14.26
CA SER A 129 -8.72 -3.95 -14.66
C SER A 129 -8.37 -4.09 -16.13
N ASP A 130 -8.90 -3.22 -16.99
CA ASP A 130 -8.70 -3.31 -18.42
C ASP A 130 -7.47 -2.50 -18.86
N ARG A 131 -6.54 -3.16 -19.55
CA ARG A 131 -5.36 -2.52 -20.14
C ARG A 131 -5.73 -1.57 -21.28
N GLY A 132 -6.85 -1.83 -21.96
CA GLY A 132 -7.35 -1.03 -23.08
C GLY A 132 -8.20 0.18 -22.68
N ALA A 133 -8.39 0.41 -21.37
CA ALA A 133 -9.21 1.51 -20.88
C ALA A 133 -8.67 2.87 -21.36
N SER A 134 -9.57 3.70 -21.90
CA SER A 134 -9.28 5.09 -22.22
C SER A 134 -8.99 5.91 -20.96
N GLU A 135 -8.32 7.05 -21.12
CA GLU A 135 -8.05 7.96 -19.99
C GLU A 135 -9.33 8.37 -19.23
N LYS A 136 -10.46 8.51 -19.95
CA LYS A 136 -11.76 8.84 -19.36
C LYS A 136 -12.32 7.69 -18.53
N GLU A 137 -12.17 6.45 -18.98
CA GLU A 137 -12.61 5.26 -18.24
C GLU A 137 -11.77 5.05 -16.98
N VAL A 138 -10.44 5.16 -17.10
CA VAL A 138 -9.52 5.11 -15.94
C VAL A 138 -9.91 6.16 -14.91
N ALA A 139 -10.15 7.40 -15.35
CA ALA A 139 -10.61 8.48 -14.49
C ALA A 139 -11.94 8.13 -13.78
N GLN A 140 -12.95 7.66 -14.51
CA GLN A 140 -14.24 7.31 -13.94
C GLN A 140 -14.15 6.16 -12.91
N ILE A 141 -13.32 5.15 -13.19
CA ILE A 141 -13.07 4.03 -12.28
C ILE A 141 -12.39 4.53 -11.00
N LEU A 142 -11.32 5.31 -11.12
CA LEU A 142 -10.60 5.86 -9.97
C LEU A 142 -11.50 6.76 -9.12
N GLU A 143 -12.29 7.62 -9.76
CA GLU A 143 -13.23 8.49 -9.06
C GLU A 143 -14.25 7.68 -8.27
N THR A 144 -14.90 6.70 -8.91
CA THR A 144 -15.91 5.85 -8.25
C THR A 144 -15.32 5.09 -7.06
N GLN A 145 -14.19 4.40 -7.25
CA GLN A 145 -13.55 3.62 -6.18
C GLN A 145 -13.15 4.52 -5.00
N ILE A 146 -12.58 5.69 -5.26
CA ILE A 146 -12.11 6.60 -4.20
C ILE A 146 -13.27 7.26 -3.48
N GLN A 147 -14.31 7.71 -4.20
CA GLN A 147 -15.50 8.31 -3.59
C GLN A 147 -16.20 7.31 -2.66
N ASN A 148 -16.43 6.08 -3.15
CA ASN A 148 -17.08 5.06 -2.34
C ASN A 148 -16.23 4.64 -1.14
N ALA A 149 -14.93 4.39 -1.35
CA ALA A 149 -14.01 4.03 -0.26
C ALA A 149 -13.93 5.12 0.82
N LEU A 150 -14.02 6.40 0.45
CA LEU A 150 -13.89 7.53 1.39
C LEU A 150 -15.24 8.06 1.92
N ALA A 151 -16.37 7.46 1.55
CA ALA A 151 -17.69 7.89 1.99
C ALA A 151 -17.82 7.96 3.52
N GLY A 152 -18.11 9.15 4.04
CA GLY A 152 -18.25 9.40 5.48
C GLY A 152 -16.95 9.33 6.29
N ILE A 153 -15.78 9.29 5.64
CA ILE A 153 -14.49 9.43 6.33
C ILE A 153 -14.26 10.93 6.62
N PRO A 154 -14.02 11.34 7.87
CA PRO A 154 -13.84 12.75 8.17
C PRO A 154 -12.48 13.24 7.68
N LYS A 155 -12.43 14.51 7.24
CA LYS A 155 -11.23 15.19 6.73
C LYS A 155 -9.96 14.93 7.55
N GLY A 156 -10.07 14.91 8.88
CA GLY A 156 -8.95 14.69 9.79
C GLY A 156 -8.21 13.36 9.58
N ARG A 157 -8.85 12.35 8.96
CA ARG A 157 -8.23 11.05 8.69
C ARG A 157 -7.39 11.01 7.42
N LEU A 158 -7.44 12.03 6.56
CA LEU A 158 -6.62 12.05 5.34
C LEU A 158 -5.12 12.07 5.65
N ALA A 159 -4.71 12.55 6.83
CA ALA A 159 -3.32 12.48 7.28
C ALA A 159 -2.82 11.03 7.51
N ASP A 160 -3.74 10.09 7.72
CA ASP A 160 -3.46 8.66 7.89
C ASP A 160 -3.68 7.86 6.59
N LEU A 161 -4.09 8.52 5.51
CA LEU A 161 -4.37 7.88 4.22
C LEU A 161 -3.15 7.96 3.28
N THR A 162 -2.92 6.86 2.60
CA THR A 162 -2.05 6.75 1.43
C THR A 162 -2.84 6.00 0.36
N ILE A 163 -2.76 6.40 -0.90
CA ILE A 163 -3.42 5.72 -2.01
C ILE A 163 -2.36 5.07 -2.89
N ALA A 164 -2.50 3.80 -3.20
CA ALA A 164 -1.69 3.11 -4.18
C ALA A 164 -2.49 3.00 -5.48
N TYR A 165 -2.02 3.64 -6.54
CA TYR A 165 -2.51 3.43 -7.89
C TYR A 165 -1.94 2.12 -8.43
N GLU A 166 -2.83 1.15 -8.65
CA GLU A 166 -2.52 -0.21 -9.06
C GLU A 166 -3.32 -0.57 -10.33
N PRO A 167 -2.82 -0.23 -11.54
CA PRO A 167 -3.39 -0.75 -12.77
C PRO A 167 -3.35 -2.28 -12.71
N VAL A 168 -4.52 -2.93 -12.57
CA VAL A 168 -4.60 -4.33 -12.13
C VAL A 168 -3.98 -5.26 -13.19
N TRP A 169 -4.13 -4.91 -14.47
CA TRP A 169 -3.51 -5.61 -15.59
C TRP A 169 -1.96 -5.60 -15.57
N ALA A 170 -1.34 -4.68 -14.81
CA ALA A 170 0.12 -4.59 -14.66
C ALA A 170 0.64 -5.44 -13.49
N ILE A 171 -0.21 -5.99 -12.63
CA ILE A 171 0.23 -6.66 -11.40
C ILE A 171 0.80 -8.04 -11.72
N GLY A 172 2.11 -8.20 -11.51
CA GLY A 172 2.78 -9.50 -11.64
C GLY A 172 3.01 -9.96 -13.09
N THR A 173 2.66 -9.13 -14.07
CA THR A 173 2.83 -9.43 -15.51
C THR A 173 4.19 -8.95 -16.05
N GLY A 174 4.91 -8.12 -15.29
CA GLY A 174 6.13 -7.46 -15.73
C GLY A 174 5.87 -6.25 -16.64
N LEU A 175 4.60 -5.99 -16.98
CA LEU A 175 4.18 -4.82 -17.73
C LEU A 175 3.96 -3.66 -16.76
N THR A 176 4.21 -2.44 -17.23
CA THR A 176 3.95 -1.22 -16.46
C THR A 176 3.22 -0.19 -17.32
N VAL A 177 2.51 0.72 -16.67
CA VAL A 177 2.08 1.96 -17.33
C VAL A 177 3.30 2.81 -17.68
N THR A 178 3.11 3.78 -18.57
CA THR A 178 4.12 4.82 -18.80
C THR A 178 4.20 5.75 -17.57
N PRO A 179 5.34 6.41 -17.34
CA PRO A 179 5.44 7.44 -16.31
C PRO A 179 4.40 8.56 -16.48
N ASP A 180 4.13 8.97 -17.72
CA ASP A 180 3.14 10.01 -18.01
C ASP A 180 1.72 9.60 -17.58
N ASP A 181 1.32 8.36 -17.86
CA ASP A 181 0.00 7.86 -17.44
C ASP A 181 -0.09 7.71 -15.91
N ALA A 182 1.00 7.30 -15.26
CA ALA A 182 1.07 7.27 -13.80
C ALA A 182 0.96 8.68 -13.18
N LEU A 183 1.56 9.70 -13.82
CA LEU A 183 1.42 11.09 -13.40
C LEU A 183 -0.01 11.60 -13.61
N LYS A 184 -0.64 11.31 -14.76
CA LYS A 184 -2.05 11.65 -15.01
C LYS A 184 -2.95 11.04 -13.94
N ALA A 185 -2.78 9.75 -13.62
CA ALA A 185 -3.52 9.08 -12.57
C ALA A 185 -3.30 9.75 -11.20
N LYS A 186 -2.05 10.08 -10.83
CA LYS A 186 -1.75 10.83 -9.60
C LYS A 186 -2.50 12.16 -9.54
N LEU A 187 -2.42 12.97 -10.59
CA LEU A 187 -3.07 14.28 -10.65
C LEU A 187 -4.59 14.15 -10.58
N PHE A 188 -5.16 13.14 -11.24
CA PHE A 188 -6.58 12.87 -11.20
C PHE A 188 -7.04 12.45 -9.79
N ILE A 189 -6.32 11.52 -9.13
CA ILE A 189 -6.60 11.12 -7.75
C ILE A 189 -6.56 12.34 -6.82
N LYS A 190 -5.55 13.21 -6.98
CA LYS A 190 -5.46 14.46 -6.22
C LYS A 190 -6.69 15.33 -6.46
N LYS A 191 -7.12 15.52 -7.72
CA LYS A 191 -8.33 16.29 -8.06
C LYS A 191 -9.58 15.73 -7.38
N VAL A 192 -9.78 14.40 -7.39
CA VAL A 192 -10.91 13.75 -6.69
C VAL A 192 -10.86 14.07 -5.19
N LEU A 193 -9.69 13.94 -4.55
CA LEU A 193 -9.53 14.27 -3.13
C LEU A 193 -9.79 15.76 -2.82
N MET A 194 -9.40 16.67 -3.72
CA MET A 194 -9.69 18.11 -3.56
C MET A 194 -11.18 18.39 -3.60
N ASN A 195 -11.91 17.73 -4.50
CA ASN A 195 -13.35 17.89 -4.64
C ASN A 195 -14.12 17.32 -3.44
N LEU A 196 -13.67 16.18 -2.91
CA LEU A 196 -14.30 15.54 -1.75
C LEU A 196 -14.01 16.27 -0.42
N TYR A 197 -12.87 16.94 -0.33
CA TYR A 197 -12.39 17.56 0.90
C TYR A 197 -11.91 18.99 0.63
N ASP A 198 -10.60 19.15 0.50
CA ASP A 198 -9.97 20.42 0.13
C ASP A 198 -8.55 20.20 -0.37
N ARG A 199 -7.99 21.24 -0.99
CA ARG A 199 -6.64 21.26 -1.52
C ARG A 199 -5.56 20.93 -0.49
N PRO A 200 -5.49 21.58 0.70
CA PRO A 200 -4.44 21.29 1.66
C PRO A 200 -4.43 19.83 2.16
N SER A 201 -5.59 19.21 2.33
CA SER A 201 -5.70 17.81 2.77
C SER A 201 -5.33 16.85 1.64
N ALA A 202 -5.83 17.10 0.44
CA ALA A 202 -5.51 16.31 -0.74
C ALA A 202 -4.00 16.30 -1.04
N GLU A 203 -3.32 17.45 -0.93
CA GLU A 203 -1.87 17.56 -1.18
C GLU A 203 -1.03 16.69 -0.23
N ARG A 204 -1.49 16.48 1.01
CA ARG A 204 -0.79 15.65 2.02
C ARG A 204 -0.91 14.14 1.82
N VAL A 205 -1.95 13.66 1.13
CA VAL A 205 -2.15 12.21 0.89
C VAL A 205 -1.07 11.69 -0.05
N ARG A 206 -0.24 10.73 0.38
CA ARG A 206 0.75 10.10 -0.51
C ARG A 206 0.06 9.29 -1.61
N ILE A 207 0.53 9.43 -2.85
CA ILE A 207 0.12 8.58 -3.98
C ILE A 207 1.29 7.70 -4.39
N LEU A 208 1.13 6.39 -4.24
CA LEU A 208 2.12 5.37 -4.60
C LEU A 208 1.77 4.73 -5.93
N TYR A 209 2.76 4.18 -6.59
CA TYR A 209 2.57 3.30 -7.75
C TYR A 209 2.72 1.82 -7.36
N GLY A 210 1.83 0.94 -7.83
CA GLY A 210 1.88 -0.50 -7.49
C GLY A 210 1.88 -1.48 -8.65
N GLY A 211 2.10 -1.04 -9.90
CA GLY A 211 2.19 -1.94 -11.06
C GLY A 211 3.61 -2.44 -11.34
N SER A 212 3.92 -3.71 -11.04
CA SER A 212 5.15 -4.40 -11.47
C SER A 212 6.48 -3.65 -11.26
N VAL A 213 6.58 -2.94 -10.13
CA VAL A 213 7.76 -2.17 -9.73
C VAL A 213 8.97 -3.08 -9.48
N ASN A 214 10.14 -2.66 -9.98
CA ASN A 214 11.44 -3.29 -9.74
C ASN A 214 12.57 -2.24 -9.74
N SER A 215 13.80 -2.64 -9.43
CA SER A 215 14.95 -1.72 -9.34
C SER A 215 15.33 -1.07 -10.66
N LYS A 216 14.90 -1.61 -11.81
CA LYS A 216 15.20 -1.04 -13.12
C LYS A 216 14.26 0.11 -13.51
N ASN A 217 13.04 0.14 -12.97
CA ASN A 217 12.02 1.13 -13.33
C ASN A 217 11.57 2.05 -12.18
N ILE A 218 11.95 1.74 -10.93
CA ILE A 218 11.50 2.52 -9.77
C ILE A 218 11.85 4.01 -9.88
N SER A 219 13.01 4.35 -10.45
CA SER A 219 13.45 5.74 -10.65
C SER A 219 12.41 6.57 -11.40
N ASP A 220 11.79 5.98 -12.41
CA ASP A 220 10.89 6.66 -13.33
C ASP A 220 9.58 7.03 -12.61
N PHE A 221 9.14 6.17 -11.69
CA PHE A 221 7.93 6.39 -10.91
C PHE A 221 8.18 7.27 -9.68
N VAL A 222 9.28 7.08 -8.94
CA VAL A 222 9.50 7.86 -7.71
C VAL A 222 9.82 9.32 -7.98
N GLN A 223 10.22 9.71 -9.20
CA GLN A 223 10.37 11.12 -9.56
C GLN A 223 9.03 11.87 -9.61
N ILE A 224 7.96 11.17 -10.01
CA ILE A 224 6.63 11.76 -10.25
C ILE A 224 5.60 11.38 -9.17
N LEU A 225 5.76 10.23 -8.52
CA LEU A 225 4.92 9.71 -7.44
C LEU A 225 5.62 9.82 -6.07
N ASP A 226 4.86 9.56 -5.01
CA ASP A 226 5.33 9.71 -3.64
C ASP A 226 5.95 8.41 -3.09
N GLY A 227 6.06 7.38 -3.93
CA GLY A 227 6.66 6.09 -3.59
C GLY A 227 6.03 4.93 -4.34
N ALA A 228 6.14 3.73 -3.78
CA ALA A 228 5.68 2.50 -4.43
C ALA A 228 5.11 1.46 -3.46
N LEU A 229 4.13 0.69 -3.94
CA LEU A 229 3.64 -0.55 -3.33
C LEU A 229 4.21 -1.73 -4.14
N VAL A 230 5.18 -2.44 -3.55
CA VAL A 230 6.01 -3.43 -4.25
C VAL A 230 5.55 -4.83 -3.91
N GLY A 231 5.13 -5.59 -4.92
CA GLY A 231 4.73 -7.00 -4.81
C GLY A 231 5.93 -7.96 -4.91
N GLY A 232 6.05 -8.70 -6.01
CA GLY A 232 7.04 -9.78 -6.17
C GLY A 232 8.50 -9.36 -5.96
N ALA A 233 8.90 -8.15 -6.36
CA ALA A 233 10.26 -7.66 -6.10
C ALA A 233 10.57 -7.42 -4.60
N SER A 234 9.55 -7.43 -3.73
CA SER A 234 9.71 -7.23 -2.30
C SER A 234 10.07 -8.49 -1.50
N VAL A 235 9.94 -9.67 -2.12
CA VAL A 235 10.30 -10.96 -1.50
C VAL A 235 11.73 -11.41 -1.82
N ASP A 236 12.43 -10.66 -2.67
CA ASP A 236 13.88 -10.72 -2.82
C ASP A 236 14.51 -9.55 -2.04
N ALA A 237 15.28 -9.87 -0.99
CA ALA A 237 15.90 -8.87 -0.14
C ALA A 237 16.88 -7.95 -0.91
N THR A 238 17.64 -8.50 -1.83
CA THR A 238 18.65 -7.77 -2.60
C THR A 238 17.96 -6.78 -3.53
N GLU A 239 16.93 -7.23 -4.22
CA GLU A 239 16.15 -6.40 -5.13
C GLU A 239 15.39 -5.30 -4.38
N PHE A 240 14.72 -5.64 -3.28
CA PHE A 240 13.97 -4.66 -2.49
C PHE A 240 14.88 -3.59 -1.87
N VAL A 241 16.06 -3.98 -1.38
CA VAL A 241 17.05 -3.01 -0.86
C VAL A 241 17.53 -2.06 -1.95
N LYS A 242 17.73 -2.53 -3.19
CA LYS A 242 18.05 -1.65 -4.33
C LYS A 242 16.93 -0.66 -4.60
N ILE A 243 15.67 -1.12 -4.63
CA ILE A 243 14.49 -0.26 -4.81
C ILE A 243 14.46 0.85 -3.75
N VAL A 244 14.62 0.49 -2.47
CA VAL A 244 14.63 1.46 -1.37
C VAL A 244 15.77 2.48 -1.51
N LYS A 245 16.97 2.02 -1.89
CA LYS A 245 18.13 2.91 -2.09
C LYS A 245 17.90 3.86 -3.27
N ILE A 246 17.38 3.40 -4.40
CA ILE A 246 17.09 4.25 -5.56
C ILE A 246 16.01 5.28 -5.18
N ALA A 247 14.94 4.84 -4.52
CA ALA A 247 13.88 5.72 -4.04
C ALA A 247 14.39 6.79 -3.07
N SER A 248 15.43 6.50 -2.28
CA SER A 248 16.02 7.45 -1.33
C SER A 248 16.78 8.62 -1.97
N LEU A 249 17.09 8.51 -3.27
CA LEU A 249 17.82 9.53 -4.04
C LEU A 249 16.89 10.52 -4.75
N ALA A 250 15.57 10.30 -4.72
CA ALA A 250 14.55 11.10 -5.38
C ALA A 250 13.81 12.04 -4.40
#